data_AF-A0A8I2E642-F1
#
_entry.id   AF-A0A8I2E642-F1
#
_cell.length_a   1.000
_cell.length_b   1.000
_cell.length_c   1.000
_cell.angle_alpha   90.00
_cell.angle_beta   90.00
_cell.angle_gamma   90.00
#
_symmetry.space_group_name_H-M   'P 1'
#
loop_
_entity.id
_entity.type
_entity.pdbx_description
1 polymer ?
#
loop_
_entity_poly.entity_id
_entity_poly.type
_entity_poly.pdbx_seq_one_letter_code
_entity_poly.pdbx_strand_id
1 'polypeptide(L)'
;MAFTYCCKRCGTESRPYFFRAGAEGHGVRHRRRRHDGDYPVGEHIQRIAWINPFARAAGWRPSGGDAVAAAIAGLLVLWSVWHAFTN
;
A
#
# COMPACT_ATOMS: atom_id res chain seq x y z
N MET A 1 -5.29 -0.64 -18.23
CA MET A 1 -5.70 -1.81 -17.40
C MET A 1 -4.70 -1.94 -16.26
N ALA A 2 -5.12 -2.39 -15.06
CA ALA A 2 -4.24 -2.50 -13.90
C ALA A 2 -4.28 -3.91 -13.29
N PHE A 3 -3.32 -4.23 -12.44
CA PHE A 3 -3.15 -5.55 -11.82
C PHE A 3 -3.03 -5.45 -10.30
N THR A 4 -3.72 -6.31 -9.57
CA THR A 4 -3.66 -6.40 -8.12
C THR A 4 -3.19 -7.80 -7.71
N TYR A 5 -2.44 -7.88 -6.63
CA TYR A 5 -2.06 -9.14 -6.00
C TYR A 5 -3.03 -9.45 -4.87
N CYS A 6 -3.53 -10.69 -4.82
CA CYS A 6 -4.49 -11.14 -3.83
C CYS A 6 -3.98 -12.42 -3.14
N CYS A 7 -3.83 -12.38 -1.82
CA CYS A 7 -3.58 -13.56 -0.99
C CYS A 7 -4.77 -13.81 -0.06
N LYS A 8 -5.56 -14.86 -0.35
CA LYS A 8 -6.71 -15.24 0.48
C LYS A 8 -6.30 -15.71 1.87
N ARG A 9 -5.18 -16.43 1.98
CA ARG A 9 -4.67 -16.94 3.26
C ARG A 9 -4.37 -15.82 4.27
N CYS A 10 -3.90 -14.66 3.79
CA CYS A 10 -3.61 -13.50 4.63
C CYS A 10 -4.66 -12.39 4.57
N GLY A 11 -5.73 -12.55 3.77
CA GLY A 11 -6.67 -11.47 3.46
C GLY A 11 -5.99 -10.22 2.88
N THR A 12 -4.84 -10.37 2.22
CA THR A 12 -4.05 -9.24 1.72
C THR A 12 -4.38 -8.97 0.27
N GLU A 13 -4.72 -7.71 -0.04
CA GLU A 13 -4.83 -7.19 -1.40
C GLU A 13 -3.83 -6.06 -1.61
N SER A 14 -3.05 -6.12 -2.69
CA SER A 14 -2.12 -5.05 -3.00
C SER A 14 -2.81 -3.84 -3.63
N ARG A 15 -2.11 -2.71 -3.61
CA ARG A 15 -2.45 -1.60 -4.52
C ARG A 15 -2.40 -2.06 -5.98
N PRO A 16 -3.14 -1.42 -6.90
CA PRO A 16 -3.05 -1.71 -8.32
C PRO A 16 -1.68 -1.29 -8.83
N TYR A 17 -1.15 -2.11 -9.72
CA TYR A 17 0.03 -1.84 -10.48
C TYR A 17 -0.35 -1.63 -11.93
N PHE A 18 0.30 -0.67 -12.58
CA PHE A 18 0.16 -0.46 -14.01
C PHE A 18 0.56 -1.73 -14.79
N PHE A 19 1.59 -2.42 -14.30
CA PHE A 19 2.15 -3.62 -14.92
C PHE A 19 1.98 -4.84 -14.01
N ARG A 20 1.71 -5.99 -14.63
CA ARG A 20 1.60 -7.29 -13.95
C ARG A 20 2.83 -7.62 -13.11
N ALA A 21 4.03 -7.33 -13.65
CA ALA A 21 5.30 -7.54 -12.95
C ALA A 21 5.39 -6.83 -11.59
N GLY A 22 4.75 -5.66 -11.44
CA GLY A 22 4.70 -4.94 -10.17
C GLY A 22 3.88 -5.68 -9.11
N ALA A 23 2.74 -6.25 -9.50
CA ALA A 23 1.90 -7.06 -8.63
C ALA A 23 2.58 -8.40 -8.29
N GLU A 24 3.28 -9.02 -9.24
CA GLU A 24 4.06 -10.24 -9.00
C GLU A 24 5.23 -10.00 -8.04
N GLY A 25 5.98 -8.91 -8.23
CA GLY A 25 7.03 -8.51 -7.30
C GLY A 25 6.51 -8.26 -5.88
N HIS A 26 5.30 -7.72 -5.76
CA HIS A 26 4.62 -7.63 -4.46
C HIS A 26 4.37 -9.01 -3.86
N GLY A 27 3.83 -9.94 -4.65
CA GLY A 27 3.58 -11.32 -4.21
C GLY A 27 4.83 -12.04 -3.75
N VAL A 28 5.94 -11.93 -4.49
CA VAL A 28 7.24 -12.51 -4.09
C VAL A 28 7.70 -11.96 -2.74
N ARG A 29 7.65 -10.62 -2.57
CA ARG A 29 8.02 -9.99 -1.30
C ARG A 29 7.09 -10.39 -0.16
N HIS A 30 5.80 -10.51 -0.42
CA HIS A 30 4.80 -10.94 0.55
C HIS A 30 5.10 -12.37 1.02
N ARG A 31 5.29 -13.31 0.08
CA ARG A 31 5.59 -14.71 0.39
C ARG A 31 6.84 -14.87 1.25
N ARG A 32 7.92 -14.16 0.93
CA ARG A 32 9.15 -14.17 1.74
C ARG A 32 8.96 -13.68 3.17
N ARG A 33 7.98 -12.80 3.41
CA ARG A 33 7.75 -12.18 4.74
C ARG A 33 6.68 -12.90 5.56
N ARG A 34 5.74 -13.58 4.92
CA ARG A 34 4.52 -14.13 5.55
C ARG A 34 4.34 -15.62 5.37
N HIS A 35 5.05 -16.24 4.42
CA HIS A 35 4.86 -17.63 4.03
C HIS A 35 6.18 -18.37 3.79
N ASP A 36 7.30 -17.87 4.31
CA ASP A 36 8.63 -18.49 4.13
C ASP A 36 9.03 -18.75 2.66
N GLY A 37 8.40 -18.02 1.73
CA GLY A 37 8.56 -18.20 0.29
C GLY A 37 7.52 -19.09 -0.38
N ASP A 38 6.72 -19.83 0.39
CA ASP A 38 5.68 -20.72 -0.12
C ASP A 38 4.57 -19.99 -0.86
N TYR A 39 3.97 -20.69 -1.82
CA TYR A 39 2.78 -20.23 -2.53
C TYR A 39 1.52 -20.68 -1.80
N PRO A 40 0.83 -19.78 -1.07
CA PRO A 40 -0.41 -20.12 -0.39
C PRO A 40 -1.52 -20.42 -1.40
N VAL A 41 -2.34 -21.41 -1.07
CA VAL A 41 -3.50 -21.81 -1.88
C VAL A 41 -4.44 -20.62 -2.08
N GLY A 42 -4.82 -20.38 -3.32
CA GLY A 42 -5.70 -19.26 -3.71
C GLY A 42 -5.01 -17.91 -3.90
N GLU A 43 -3.67 -17.86 -3.79
CA GLU A 43 -2.89 -16.71 -4.27
C GLU A 43 -3.09 -16.53 -5.78
N HIS A 44 -3.36 -15.30 -6.20
CA HIS A 44 -3.47 -14.97 -7.62
C HIS A 44 -3.21 -13.48 -7.89
N ILE A 45 -2.91 -13.19 -9.16
CA ILE A 45 -2.88 -11.83 -9.69
C ILE A 45 -4.21 -11.58 -10.40
N GLN A 46 -4.96 -10.57 -9.96
CA GLN A 46 -6.21 -10.17 -10.57
C GLN A 46 -5.97 -9.01 -11.53
N ARG A 47 -6.54 -9.10 -12.73
CA ARG A 47 -6.60 -7.98 -13.68
C ARG A 47 -7.86 -7.18 -13.39
N ILE A 48 -7.72 -5.87 -13.20
CA ILE A 48 -8.84 -4.96 -12.93
C ILE A 48 -8.94 -3.89 -14.03
N ALA A 49 -10.19 -3.54 -14.38
CA ALA A 49 -10.46 -2.32 -15.14
C ALA A 49 -9.95 -1.13 -14.31
N TRP A 50 -9.36 -0.13 -14.97
CA TRP A 50 -8.73 0.99 -14.26
C TRP A 50 -9.75 1.72 -13.40
N ILE A 51 -9.66 1.56 -12.08
CA ILE A 51 -10.53 2.25 -11.12
C ILE A 51 -9.94 3.65 -10.93
N ASN A 52 -10.79 4.68 -11.01
CA ASN A 52 -10.42 6.07 -10.81
C ASN A 52 -9.48 6.21 -9.57
N PRO A 53 -8.27 6.78 -9.70
CA PRO A 53 -7.29 6.86 -8.61
C PRO A 53 -7.85 7.50 -7.34
N PHE A 54 -8.82 8.42 -7.47
CA PHE A 54 -9.51 9.04 -6.35
C PHE A 54 -10.42 8.08 -5.57
N ALA A 55 -11.17 7.22 -6.27
CA ALA A 55 -12.07 6.26 -5.64
C ALA A 55 -11.32 5.20 -4.84
N ARG A 56 -10.05 4.92 -5.19
CA ARG A 56 -9.23 3.93 -4.50
C ARG A 56 -8.38 4.52 -3.37
N ALA A 57 -8.02 5.80 -3.42
CA ALA A 57 -7.43 6.50 -2.28
C ALA A 57 -8.37 6.49 -1.06
N ALA A 58 -9.69 6.60 -1.29
CA ALA A 58 -10.71 6.50 -0.24
C ALA A 58 -10.84 5.11 0.38
N GLY A 59 -10.49 4.03 -0.35
CA GLY A 59 -10.51 2.66 0.15
C GLY A 59 -9.20 2.19 0.79
N TRP A 60 -8.13 2.97 0.65
CA TRP A 60 -6.84 2.65 1.23
C TRP A 60 -6.84 2.97 2.73
N ARG A 61 -6.75 1.94 3.57
CA ARG A 61 -6.56 2.12 5.01
C ARG A 61 -5.05 2.14 5.32
N PRO A 62 -4.49 3.27 5.79
CA PRO A 62 -3.11 3.30 6.25
C PRO A 62 -2.91 2.26 7.36
N SER A 63 -1.73 1.64 7.39
CA SER A 63 -1.33 0.86 8.55
C SER A 63 -1.10 1.79 9.74
N GLY A 64 -1.19 1.29 10.98
CA GLY A 64 -1.01 2.13 12.18
C GLY A 64 0.30 2.94 12.18
N GLY A 65 1.37 2.41 11.54
CA GLY A 65 2.64 3.11 11.39
C GLY A 65 2.61 4.29 10.41
N ASP A 66 1.80 4.21 9.34
CA ASP A 66 1.66 5.30 8.36
C ASP A 66 0.94 6.51 8.96
N ALA A 67 -0.03 6.26 9.86
CA ALA A 67 -0.74 7.31 10.57
C ALA A 67 0.17 8.09 11.53
N VAL A 68 1.06 7.39 12.24
CA VAL A 68 2.05 8.01 13.14
C VAL A 68 3.05 8.86 12.35
N ALA A 69 3.56 8.35 11.22
CA ALA A 69 4.47 9.09 10.36
C ALA A 69 3.83 10.39 9.82
N ALA A 70 2.57 10.32 9.39
CA ALA A 70 1.83 11.50 8.93
C ALA A 70 1.62 12.53 10.04
N ALA A 71 1.32 12.09 11.27
CA ALA A 71 1.15 12.99 12.41
C ALA A 71 2.46 13.72 12.77
N ILE A 72 3.59 13.01 12.78
CA ILE A 72 4.92 13.60 13.04
C ILE A 72 5.26 14.63 11.95
N ALA A 73 5.03 14.29 10.68
CA ALA A 73 5.28 15.20 9.57
C ALA A 73 4.44 16.49 9.69
N GLY A 74 3.15 16.36 10.04
CA GLY A 74 2.27 17.51 10.26
C GLY A 74 2.74 18.41 11.41
N LEU A 75 3.16 17.82 12.53
CA LEU A 75 3.73 18.54 13.67
C LEU A 75 5.01 19.29 13.31
N LEU A 76 5.91 18.68 12.53
CA LEU A 76 7.15 19.31 12.09
C LEU A 76 6.89 20.49 11.15
N VAL A 77 5.92 20.37 10.24
CA VAL A 77 5.53 21.48 9.35
C VAL A 77 4.96 22.64 10.17
N LEU A 78 4.04 22.36 11.10
CA LEU A 78 3.47 23.39 11.98
C LEU A 78 4.54 24.09 12.81
N TRP A 79 5.48 23.33 13.37
CA TRP A 79 6.58 23.86 14.15
C TRP A 79 7.50 24.76 13.30
N SER A 80 7.87 24.32 12.09
CA SER A 80 8.70 25.12 11.18
C SER A 80 8.03 26.43 10.76
N VAL A 81 6.73 26.39 10.48
CA VAL A 81 5.95 27.59 10.14
C VAL A 81 5.92 28.55 11.32
N TRP A 82 5.55 28.05 12.51
CA TRP A 82 5.55 28.86 13.74
C TRP A 82 6.90 29.51 14.00
N HIS A 83 7.98 28.71 13.97
CA HIS A 83 9.34 29.18 14.21
C HIS A 83 9.78 30.24 13.20
N ALA A 84 9.34 30.17 11.95
CA ALA A 84 9.63 31.18 10.93
C ALA A 84 8.92 32.52 11.16
N PHE A 85 7.83 32.54 11.95
CA PHE A 85 7.07 33.75 12.27
C PHE A 85 7.36 34.32 13.66
N THR A 86 7.97 33.54 14.56
CA THR A 86 8.29 33.97 15.93
C THR A 86 9.77 34.28 16.16
N ASN A 87 10.60 34.24 15.11
CA ASN A 87 12.03 34.53 15.15
C ASN A 87 12.36 35.54 14.05
#